data_AF-A0A2W6AFY4-F1
#
_entry.id   AF-A0A2W6AFY4-F1
#
_cell.length_a   1.000
_cell.length_b   1.000
_cell.length_c   1.000
_cell.angle_alpha   90.00
_cell.angle_beta   90.00
_cell.angle_gamma   90.00
#
_symmetry.space_group_name_H-M   'P 1'
#
loop_
_entity.id
_entity.type
_entity.pdbx_description
1 polymer ?
#
loop_
_entity_poly.entity_id
_entity_poly.type
_entity_poly.pdbx_seq_one_letter_code
_entity_poly.pdbx_strand_id
1 'polypeptide(L)'
;MTNRAALLNLGAAGLTITPAQTTNTNQMKKSILLLASVAISGVFAGLSSAQSEAPYTEGTVWNITMVKTKPGMSDDYLKGLTKTFKGTLDEAKKQSLVMNYKVLLGDSATPGDFDVLLMVEYKNMAAFDNLREKTDPIFNKLMGSEDQQRQTAVKRMEIRDILGDKVMREITLK
;
A
#
# COMPACT_ATOMS: atom_id res chain seq x y z
N MET A 1 74.38 -35.75 -22.87
CA MET A 1 75.18 -36.85 -22.29
C MET A 1 74.30 -37.61 -21.32
N THR A 2 74.18 -38.91 -21.58
CA THR A 2 73.41 -39.94 -20.88
C THR A 2 74.09 -40.35 -19.56
N ASN A 3 73.33 -40.63 -18.50
CA ASN A 3 73.52 -41.73 -17.52
C ASN A 3 72.54 -41.53 -16.34
N ARG A 4 71.53 -42.36 -16.05
CA ARG A 4 71.45 -43.80 -15.68
C ARG A 4 72.22 -44.21 -14.40
N ALA A 5 71.39 -44.52 -13.37
CA ALA A 5 71.45 -45.67 -12.45
C ALA A 5 72.60 -45.69 -11.43
N ALA A 6 72.53 -46.23 -10.20
CA ALA A 6 71.60 -47.10 -9.47
C ALA A 6 72.06 -47.10 -7.98
N LEU A 7 71.20 -47.47 -7.02
CA LEU A 7 71.37 -48.65 -6.14
C LEU A 7 70.61 -48.54 -4.80
N LEU A 8 70.09 -49.70 -4.42
CA LEU A 8 69.34 -50.06 -3.22
C LEU A 8 70.10 -49.74 -1.91
N ASN A 9 69.36 -49.53 -0.81
CA ASN A 9 69.56 -50.37 0.37
C ASN A 9 68.34 -50.40 1.33
N LEU A 10 67.97 -51.61 1.76
CA LEU A 10 67.10 -51.90 2.90
C LEU A 10 67.85 -51.64 4.22
N GLY A 11 67.16 -51.24 5.30
CA GLY A 11 67.70 -51.43 6.65
C GLY A 11 67.09 -50.60 7.78
N ALA A 12 66.24 -51.27 8.58
CA ALA A 12 66.12 -51.20 10.05
C ALA A 12 65.78 -49.87 10.79
N ALA A 13 64.55 -49.85 11.31
CA ALA A 13 64.12 -49.62 12.70
C ALA A 13 64.83 -48.58 13.62
N GLY A 14 64.04 -47.65 14.17
CA GLY A 14 64.41 -46.87 15.35
C GLY A 14 63.39 -45.78 15.74
N LEU A 15 62.58 -46.07 16.76
CA LEU A 15 61.65 -45.24 17.53
C LEU A 15 61.81 -43.70 17.47
N THR A 16 60.71 -42.98 17.23
CA THR A 16 60.43 -41.70 17.92
C THR A 16 58.96 -41.59 18.33
N ILE A 17 58.75 -41.31 19.62
CA ILE A 17 57.46 -41.13 20.30
C ILE A 17 57.02 -39.68 20.06
N THR A 18 55.80 -39.47 19.58
CA THR A 18 55.14 -38.13 19.56
C THR A 18 54.09 -38.08 20.67
N PRO A 19 54.09 -37.06 21.56
CA PRO A 19 53.08 -36.94 22.60
C PRO A 19 51.73 -36.42 22.07
N ALA A 20 50.65 -36.91 22.65
CA ALA A 20 49.28 -36.49 22.38
C ALA A 20 49.05 -35.01 22.74
N GLN A 21 48.45 -34.23 21.84
CA GLN A 21 47.93 -32.90 22.16
C GLN A 21 46.48 -32.97 22.63
N THR A 22 46.30 -32.61 23.89
CA THR A 22 45.07 -32.36 24.63
C THR A 22 44.22 -31.29 23.94
N THR A 23 43.00 -31.64 23.51
CA THR A 23 41.99 -30.69 23.07
C THR A 23 41.47 -29.87 24.25
N ASN A 24 41.68 -28.56 24.17
CA ASN A 24 41.42 -27.58 25.22
C ASN A 24 39.90 -27.30 25.32
N THR A 25 39.21 -27.99 26.23
CA THR A 25 37.75 -27.95 26.44
C THR A 25 37.20 -26.61 26.97
N ASN A 26 38.06 -25.61 27.21
CA ASN A 26 37.67 -24.31 27.76
C ASN A 26 37.27 -23.24 26.73
N GLN A 27 37.47 -23.46 25.43
CA GLN A 27 37.07 -22.51 24.38
C GLN A 27 35.57 -22.65 23.98
N MET A 28 34.97 -23.84 24.14
CA MET A 28 33.55 -24.03 23.79
C MET A 28 32.57 -23.50 24.84
N LYS A 29 32.99 -23.28 26.10
CA LYS A 29 32.09 -22.79 27.17
C LYS A 29 31.92 -21.27 27.16
N LYS A 30 32.90 -20.52 26.63
CA LYS A 30 32.82 -19.05 26.55
C LYS A 30 31.95 -18.56 25.38
N SER A 31 31.89 -19.31 24.27
CA SER A 31 30.96 -19.00 23.16
C SER A 31 29.50 -19.31 23.47
N ILE A 32 29.21 -20.25 24.38
CA ILE A 32 27.84 -20.55 24.80
C ILE A 32 27.28 -19.47 25.75
N LEU A 33 28.15 -18.82 26.53
CA LEU A 33 27.72 -17.77 27.46
C LEU A 33 27.43 -16.42 26.78
N LEU A 34 28.02 -16.13 25.60
CA LEU A 34 27.71 -14.90 24.86
C LEU A 34 26.40 -14.98 24.06
N LEU A 35 25.93 -16.19 23.74
CA LEU A 35 24.64 -16.44 23.07
C LEU A 35 23.45 -16.38 24.04
N ALA A 36 23.69 -16.51 25.35
CA ALA A 36 22.64 -16.45 26.36
C ALA A 36 22.22 -15.00 26.73
N SER A 37 23.06 -14.01 26.45
CA SER A 37 22.78 -12.59 26.76
C SER A 37 22.01 -11.83 25.68
N VAL A 38 21.85 -12.39 24.46
CA VAL A 38 21.01 -11.78 23.40
C VAL A 38 19.54 -12.26 23.51
N ALA A 39 19.27 -13.35 24.22
CA ALA A 39 17.96 -13.98 24.27
C ALA A 39 16.95 -13.32 25.24
N ILE A 40 17.36 -12.35 26.07
CA ILE A 40 16.47 -11.72 27.09
C ILE A 40 16.09 -10.28 26.75
N SER A 41 16.56 -9.71 25.64
CA SER A 41 16.13 -8.37 25.20
C SER A 41 14.93 -8.38 24.24
N GLY A 42 14.42 -9.55 23.86
CA GLY A 42 13.46 -9.70 22.77
C GLY A 42 11.98 -9.87 23.14
N VAL A 43 11.59 -9.83 24.42
CA VAL A 43 10.25 -10.31 24.83
C VAL A 43 9.26 -9.23 25.30
N PHE A 44 9.63 -7.95 25.40
CA PHE A 44 8.70 -6.92 25.92
C PHE A 44 8.55 -5.63 25.11
N ALA A 45 8.81 -5.67 23.81
CA ALA A 45 8.40 -4.60 22.91
C ALA A 45 7.00 -4.87 22.33
N GLY A 46 5.97 -4.46 23.09
CA GLY A 46 4.74 -3.90 22.53
C GLY A 46 3.81 -4.81 21.73
N LEU A 47 3.03 -5.64 22.43
CA LEU A 47 1.64 -5.90 22.04
C LEU A 47 0.70 -5.32 23.09
N SER A 48 0.89 -4.05 23.42
CA SER A 48 -0.22 -3.24 23.90
C SER A 48 -1.08 -2.94 22.68
N SER A 49 -1.91 -3.90 22.25
CA SER A 49 -3.10 -3.50 21.50
C SER A 49 -3.90 -2.67 22.49
N ALA A 50 -3.80 -1.35 22.39
CA ALA A 50 -4.79 -0.49 23.01
C ALA A 50 -6.12 -0.89 22.36
N GLN A 51 -6.86 -1.78 23.02
CA GLN A 51 -8.26 -2.02 22.72
C GLN A 51 -8.91 -0.66 22.95
N SER A 52 -9.24 0.01 21.86
CA SER A 52 -9.90 1.30 21.95
C SER A 52 -11.23 1.11 22.67
N GLU A 53 -11.37 1.74 23.83
CA GLU A 53 -12.62 1.85 24.58
C GLU A 53 -13.67 2.72 23.85
N ALA A 54 -13.35 3.22 22.65
CA ALA A 54 -14.29 3.96 21.84
C ALA A 54 -15.59 3.14 21.61
N PRO A 55 -16.77 3.78 21.67
CA PRO A 55 -18.06 3.11 21.46
C PRO A 55 -18.34 2.77 19.98
N TYR A 56 -17.30 2.73 19.14
CA TYR A 56 -17.40 2.49 17.72
C TYR A 56 -16.16 1.80 17.15
N THR A 57 -16.30 1.27 15.94
CA THR A 57 -15.22 0.77 15.11
C THR A 57 -15.10 1.59 13.83
N GLU A 58 -13.88 1.66 13.32
CA GLU A 58 -13.52 2.40 12.14
C GLU A 58 -13.51 1.47 10.92
N GLY A 59 -14.25 1.86 9.87
CA GLY A 59 -14.41 1.09 8.64
C GLY A 59 -13.66 1.67 7.45
N THR A 60 -14.27 1.55 6.27
CA THR A 60 -13.76 2.06 5.00
C THR A 60 -13.73 3.59 4.99
N VAL A 61 -13.09 4.15 3.97
CA VAL A 61 -12.90 5.59 3.83
C VAL A 61 -13.66 6.09 2.61
N TRP A 62 -14.45 7.14 2.78
CA TRP A 62 -15.23 7.78 1.73
C TRP A 62 -14.59 9.11 1.34
N ASN A 63 -14.28 9.29 0.06
CA ASN A 63 -14.05 10.60 -0.52
C ASN A 63 -15.37 11.15 -1.07
N ILE A 64 -15.76 12.33 -0.61
CA ILE A 64 -17.05 12.95 -0.87
C ILE A 64 -16.82 14.30 -1.53
N THR A 65 -17.22 14.41 -2.79
CA THR A 65 -17.21 15.68 -3.53
C THR A 65 -18.62 16.28 -3.55
N MET A 66 -18.73 17.50 -3.04
CA MET A 66 -19.96 18.30 -3.02
C MET A 66 -20.01 19.16 -4.27
N VAL A 67 -21.04 18.95 -5.09
CA VAL A 67 -21.19 19.60 -6.39
C VAL A 67 -22.50 20.37 -6.44
N LYS A 68 -22.43 21.58 -6.97
CA LYS A 68 -23.59 22.41 -7.32
C LYS A 68 -23.72 22.48 -8.83
N THR A 69 -24.82 21.99 -9.38
CA THR A 69 -25.10 22.17 -10.81
C THR A 69 -25.59 23.59 -11.09
N LYS A 70 -25.24 24.12 -12.27
CA LYS A 70 -25.79 25.42 -12.70
C LYS A 70 -27.26 25.28 -13.05
N PRO A 71 -28.05 26.38 -12.98
CA PRO A 71 -29.48 26.34 -13.28
C PRO A 71 -29.77 25.67 -14.63
N GLY A 72 -30.60 24.63 -14.61
CA GLY A 72 -31.00 23.87 -15.80
C GLY A 72 -29.97 22.86 -16.33
N MET A 73 -28.82 22.68 -15.67
CA MET A 73 -27.72 21.85 -16.16
C MET A 73 -27.60 20.48 -15.48
N SER A 74 -28.51 20.14 -14.57
CA SER A 74 -28.41 18.90 -13.76
C SER A 74 -28.40 17.63 -14.61
N ASP A 75 -29.29 17.52 -15.60
CA ASP A 75 -29.36 16.35 -16.48
C ASP A 75 -28.10 16.18 -17.35
N ASP A 76 -27.61 17.28 -17.92
CA ASP A 76 -26.41 17.27 -18.76
C ASP A 76 -25.18 16.92 -17.93
N TYR A 77 -25.15 17.36 -16.68
CA TYR A 77 -24.12 16.96 -15.74
C TYR A 77 -24.15 15.45 -15.45
N LEU A 78 -25.32 14.88 -15.13
CA LEU A 78 -25.48 13.44 -14.85
C LEU A 78 -25.17 12.56 -16.07
N LYS A 79 -25.57 12.98 -17.28
CA LYS A 79 -25.17 12.32 -18.54
C LYS A 79 -23.65 12.31 -18.69
N GLY A 80 -23.00 13.45 -18.42
CA GLY A 80 -21.54 13.57 -18.42
C GLY A 80 -20.87 12.62 -17.43
N LEU A 81 -21.39 12.50 -16.21
CA LEU A 81 -20.88 11.57 -15.19
C LEU A 81 -20.99 10.12 -15.62
N THR A 82 -22.06 9.73 -16.32
CA THR A 82 -22.25 8.35 -16.80
C THR A 82 -21.11 7.92 -17.73
N LYS A 83 -20.67 8.80 -18.63
CA LYS A 83 -19.59 8.48 -19.57
C LYS A 83 -18.23 8.40 -18.88
N THR A 84 -18.00 9.24 -17.88
CA THR A 84 -16.66 9.51 -17.35
C THR A 84 -16.50 8.96 -15.94
N PHE A 85 -17.23 9.49 -14.97
CA PHE A 85 -17.16 9.08 -13.57
C PHE A 85 -17.51 7.60 -13.39
N LYS A 86 -18.64 7.16 -13.93
CA LYS A 86 -19.07 5.75 -13.85
C LYS A 86 -18.06 4.83 -14.55
N GLY A 87 -17.67 5.15 -15.77
CA GLY A 87 -16.74 4.34 -16.57
C GLY A 87 -15.38 4.17 -15.89
N THR A 88 -14.79 5.27 -15.39
CA THR A 88 -13.51 5.23 -14.67
C THR A 88 -13.62 4.43 -13.38
N LEU A 89 -14.66 4.66 -12.57
CA LEU A 89 -14.79 3.98 -11.28
C LEU A 89 -15.15 2.50 -11.42
N ASP A 90 -15.90 2.10 -12.45
CA ASP A 90 -16.14 0.69 -12.74
C ASP A 90 -14.83 -0.04 -13.07
N GLU A 91 -13.93 0.58 -13.82
CA GLU A 91 -12.61 0.00 -14.09
C GLU A 91 -11.72 -0.01 -12.85
N ALA A 92 -11.72 1.07 -12.05
CA ALA A 92 -10.99 1.14 -10.79
C ALA A 92 -11.47 0.08 -9.79
N LYS A 93 -12.77 -0.22 -9.76
CA LYS A 93 -13.36 -1.32 -8.98
C LYS A 93 -12.85 -2.69 -9.44
N LYS A 94 -12.77 -2.95 -10.74
CA LYS A 94 -12.18 -4.21 -11.26
C LYS A 94 -10.72 -4.40 -10.84
N GLN A 95 -9.99 -3.30 -10.72
CA GLN A 95 -8.59 -3.31 -10.25
C GLN A 95 -8.47 -3.26 -8.72
N SER A 96 -9.58 -3.34 -7.98
CA SER A 96 -9.61 -3.26 -6.51
C SER A 96 -9.01 -1.97 -5.93
N LEU A 97 -8.94 -0.90 -6.73
CA LEU A 97 -8.49 0.43 -6.28
C LEU A 97 -9.58 1.17 -5.52
N VAL A 98 -10.84 0.90 -5.87
CA VAL A 98 -12.05 1.47 -5.27
C VAL A 98 -12.95 0.31 -4.85
N MET A 99 -13.53 0.39 -3.67
CA MET A 99 -14.49 -0.61 -3.16
C MET A 99 -15.87 -0.38 -3.77
N ASN A 100 -16.34 0.87 -3.74
CA ASN A 100 -17.66 1.24 -4.23
C ASN A 100 -17.74 2.72 -4.59
N TYR A 101 -18.86 3.13 -5.18
CA TYR A 101 -19.18 4.54 -5.33
C TYR A 101 -20.68 4.77 -5.31
N LYS A 102 -21.08 5.99 -4.97
CA LYS A 102 -22.48 6.43 -4.98
C LYS A 102 -22.57 7.82 -5.61
N VAL A 103 -23.72 8.09 -6.23
CA VAL A 103 -24.11 9.42 -6.69
C VAL A 103 -25.46 9.69 -6.04
N LEU A 104 -25.54 10.73 -5.21
CA LEU A 104 -26.79 11.19 -4.62
C LEU A 104 -27.14 12.52 -5.28
N LEU A 105 -28.40 12.67 -5.66
CA LEU A 105 -28.99 13.89 -6.22
C LEU A 105 -30.12 14.32 -5.29
N GLY A 106 -30.21 15.62 -5.00
CA GLY A 106 -31.28 16.18 -4.21
C GLY A 106 -31.39 17.69 -4.38
N ASP A 107 -32.38 18.27 -3.71
CA ASP A 107 -32.56 19.71 -3.69
C ASP A 107 -31.53 20.36 -2.76
N SER A 108 -31.05 21.54 -3.15
CA SER A 108 -30.18 22.36 -2.31
C SER A 108 -30.96 22.98 -1.15
N ALA A 109 -30.45 22.85 0.07
CA ALA A 109 -31.09 23.43 1.25
C ALA A 109 -31.02 24.97 1.27
N THR A 110 -30.04 25.55 0.58
CA THR A 110 -29.88 27.00 0.40
C THR A 110 -29.38 27.30 -1.02
N PRO A 111 -29.43 28.56 -1.50
CA PRO A 111 -28.93 28.91 -2.83
C PRO A 111 -27.46 28.52 -3.09
N GLY A 112 -26.63 28.52 -2.04
CA GLY A 112 -25.21 28.15 -2.10
C GLY A 112 -24.92 26.70 -1.68
N ASP A 113 -25.95 25.88 -1.48
CA ASP A 113 -25.79 24.47 -1.11
C ASP A 113 -25.63 23.57 -2.34
N PHE A 114 -25.04 22.39 -2.15
CA PHE A 114 -24.86 21.40 -3.21
C PHE A 114 -26.21 20.78 -3.61
N ASP A 115 -26.26 20.17 -4.78
CA ASP A 115 -27.39 19.36 -5.25
C ASP A 115 -26.95 17.94 -5.64
N VAL A 116 -25.64 17.71 -5.81
CA VAL A 116 -25.06 16.40 -6.11
C VAL A 116 -23.93 16.07 -5.15
N LEU A 117 -23.96 14.85 -4.60
CA LEU A 117 -22.83 14.25 -3.89
C LEU A 117 -22.24 13.11 -4.72
N LEU A 118 -20.94 13.19 -4.98
CA LEU A 118 -20.16 12.09 -5.53
C LEU A 118 -19.38 11.44 -4.40
N MET A 119 -19.59 10.15 -4.19
CA MET A 119 -18.97 9.42 -3.09
C MET A 119 -18.17 8.25 -3.64
N VAL A 120 -16.89 8.15 -3.28
CA VAL A 120 -16.00 7.06 -3.67
C VAL A 120 -15.46 6.39 -2.42
N GLU A 121 -15.67 5.08 -2.32
CA GLU A 121 -15.27 4.27 -1.17
C GLU A 121 -13.93 3.60 -1.43
N TYR A 122 -13.01 3.77 -0.51
CA TYR A 122 -11.69 3.17 -0.48
C TYR A 122 -11.56 2.26 0.73
N LYS A 123 -10.76 1.20 0.58
CA LYS A 123 -10.55 0.22 1.64
C LYS A 123 -10.01 0.84 2.93
N ASN A 124 -9.09 1.80 2.82
CA ASN A 124 -8.45 2.50 3.95
C ASN A 124 -7.69 3.74 3.43
N MET A 125 -7.01 4.47 4.34
CA MET A 125 -6.23 5.68 3.98
C MET A 125 -5.01 5.40 3.10
N ALA A 126 -4.40 4.20 3.18
CA ALA A 126 -3.26 3.86 2.32
C ALA A 126 -3.65 3.72 0.83
N ALA A 127 -4.95 3.64 0.53
CA ALA A 127 -5.43 3.65 -0.85
C ALA A 127 -5.09 4.95 -1.60
N PHE A 128 -4.90 6.06 -0.87
CA PHE A 128 -4.57 7.36 -1.44
C PHE A 128 -3.08 7.50 -1.83
N ASP A 129 -2.21 6.62 -1.31
CA ASP A 129 -0.79 6.65 -1.64
C ASP A 129 -0.60 6.29 -3.12
N ASN A 130 0.12 7.13 -3.86
CA ASN A 130 0.35 6.99 -5.30
C ASN A 130 -0.96 6.83 -6.10
N LEU A 131 -2.06 7.42 -5.63
CA LEU A 131 -3.37 7.27 -6.26
C LEU A 131 -3.36 7.68 -7.73
N ARG A 132 -2.66 8.77 -8.05
CA ARG A 132 -2.53 9.27 -9.42
C ARG A 132 -1.87 8.25 -10.35
N GLU A 133 -0.76 7.63 -9.94
CA GLU A 133 -0.08 6.59 -10.71
C GLU A 133 -0.99 5.38 -10.96
N LYS A 134 -1.86 5.06 -9.99
CA LYS A 134 -2.83 3.96 -10.08
C LYS A 134 -4.03 4.30 -10.98
N THR A 135 -4.47 5.56 -11.02
CA THR A 135 -5.68 5.97 -11.76
C THR A 135 -5.42 6.54 -13.14
N ASP A 136 -4.29 7.20 -13.38
CA ASP A 136 -3.95 7.81 -14.68
C ASP A 136 -3.99 6.81 -15.84
N PRO A 137 -3.53 5.55 -15.72
CA PRO A 137 -3.69 4.56 -16.77
C PRO A 137 -5.16 4.29 -17.14
N ILE A 138 -6.07 4.33 -16.16
CA ILE A 138 -7.51 4.16 -16.38
C ILE A 138 -8.07 5.37 -17.11
N PHE A 139 -7.72 6.59 -16.67
CA PHE A 139 -8.14 7.81 -17.34
C PHE A 139 -7.63 7.88 -18.77
N ASN A 140 -6.35 7.55 -19.00
CA ASN A 140 -5.76 7.54 -20.34
C ASN A 140 -6.47 6.54 -21.26
N LYS A 141 -6.84 5.36 -20.75
CA LYS A 141 -7.58 4.33 -21.49
C LYS A 141 -8.99 4.78 -21.87
N LEU A 142 -9.71 5.49 -21.00
CA LEU A 142 -11.14 5.79 -21.18
C LEU A 142 -11.43 7.20 -21.71
N MET A 143 -10.62 8.17 -21.34
CA MET A 143 -10.81 9.59 -21.66
C MET A 143 -9.77 10.12 -22.65
N GLY A 144 -8.73 9.34 -22.95
CA GLY A 144 -7.68 9.68 -23.90
C GLY A 144 -6.60 10.58 -23.30
N SER A 145 -6.01 11.46 -24.11
CA SER A 145 -4.85 12.26 -23.72
C SER A 145 -5.15 13.22 -22.56
N GLU A 146 -4.10 13.68 -21.87
CA GLU A 146 -4.24 14.69 -20.81
C GLU A 146 -4.95 15.96 -21.30
N ASP A 147 -4.74 16.37 -22.55
CA ASP A 147 -5.44 17.52 -23.14
C ASP A 147 -6.94 17.27 -23.31
N GLN A 148 -7.36 16.06 -23.71
CA GLN A 148 -8.77 15.70 -23.81
C GLN A 148 -9.43 15.66 -22.43
N GLN A 149 -8.70 15.14 -21.43
CA GLN A 149 -9.15 15.15 -20.04
C GLN A 149 -9.29 16.59 -19.51
N ARG A 150 -8.32 17.46 -19.81
CA ARG A 150 -8.34 18.87 -19.43
C ARG A 150 -9.50 19.61 -20.08
N GLN A 151 -9.75 19.42 -21.37
CA GLN A 151 -10.89 20.02 -22.06
C GLN A 151 -12.22 19.56 -21.45
N THR A 152 -12.31 18.28 -21.07
CA THR A 152 -13.48 17.76 -20.37
C THR A 152 -13.66 18.42 -19.01
N ALA A 153 -12.57 18.61 -18.26
CA ALA A 153 -12.61 19.31 -16.97
C ALA A 153 -13.05 20.78 -17.12
N VAL A 154 -12.56 21.48 -18.15
CA VAL A 154 -12.95 22.85 -18.47
C VAL A 154 -14.45 22.94 -18.78
N LYS A 155 -14.96 22.08 -19.66
CA LYS A 155 -16.39 22.03 -19.99
C LYS A 155 -17.28 21.77 -18.78
N ARG A 156 -16.79 20.99 -17.80
CA ARG A 156 -17.55 20.75 -16.57
C ARG A 156 -17.71 22.03 -15.73
N MET A 157 -16.75 22.96 -15.76
CA MET A 157 -16.88 24.26 -15.07
C MET A 157 -17.99 25.14 -15.67
N GLU A 158 -18.41 24.86 -16.90
CA GLU A 158 -19.52 25.58 -17.53
C GLU A 158 -20.88 25.14 -16.97
N ILE A 159 -20.97 23.92 -16.41
CA ILE A 159 -22.25 23.31 -15.99
C ILE A 159 -22.34 23.00 -14.49
N ARG A 160 -21.24 23.11 -13.74
CA ARG A 160 -21.21 22.87 -12.30
C ARG A 160 -20.12 23.68 -11.59
N ASP A 161 -20.29 23.83 -10.29
CA ASP A 161 -19.30 24.29 -9.33
C ASP A 161 -18.99 23.17 -8.32
N ILE A 162 -17.73 23.05 -7.90
CA ILE A 162 -17.35 22.17 -6.78
C ILE A 162 -17.33 23.03 -5.52
N LEU A 163 -18.22 22.74 -4.59
CA LEU A 163 -18.33 23.48 -3.34
C LEU A 163 -17.37 22.97 -2.26
N GLY A 164 -16.96 21.71 -2.36
CA GLY A 164 -15.99 21.14 -1.45
C GLY A 164 -15.66 19.69 -1.75
N ASP A 165 -14.63 19.21 -1.08
CA ASP A 165 -14.23 17.82 -1.05
C ASP A 165 -13.87 17.41 0.38
N LYS A 166 -14.27 16.22 0.80
CA LYS A 166 -14.03 15.74 2.15
C LYS A 166 -13.74 14.26 2.16
N VAL A 167 -12.67 13.89 2.86
CA VAL A 167 -12.39 12.49 3.21
C VAL A 167 -12.98 12.21 4.59
N MET A 168 -13.82 11.19 4.67
CA MET A 168 -14.50 10.76 5.89
C MET A 168 -14.30 9.27 6.10
N ARG A 169 -14.28 8.84 7.37
CA ARG A 169 -14.21 7.42 7.71
C ARG A 169 -15.59 6.93 8.10
N GLU A 170 -15.96 5.76 7.60
CA GLU A 170 -17.18 5.07 8.02
C GLU A 170 -17.02 4.58 9.46
N ILE A 171 -18.06 4.81 10.27
CA ILE A 171 -18.08 4.47 11.70
C ILE A 171 -19.23 3.50 11.95
N THR A 172 -18.92 2.38 12.59
CA THR A 172 -19.92 1.40 13.04
C THR A 172 -19.99 1.45 14.56
N LEU A 173 -21.17 1.72 15.11
CA LEU A 173 -21.38 1.75 16.57
C LEU A 173 -21.40 0.33 17.14
N LYS A 174 -20.88 0.17 18.36
CA LYS A 174 -20.88 -1.11 19.08
C LYS A 174 -22.24 -1.45 19.68
#